data_AF-A0A9E5ERN9-F1
#
_entry.id   AF-A0A9E5ERN9-F1
#
_cell.length_a   1.000
_cell.length_b   1.000
_cell.length_c   1.000
_cell.angle_alpha   90.00
_cell.angle_beta   90.00
_cell.angle_gamma   90.00
#
_symmetry.space_group_name_H-M   'P 1'
#
loop_
_entity.id
_entity.type
_entity.pdbx_description
1 polymer ?
#
loop_
_entity_poly.entity_id
_entity_poly.type
_entity_poly.pdbx_seq_one_letter_code
_entity_poly.pdbx_strand_id
1 'polypeptide(L)'
;MSVWRASACHEQAAAIVKHLLVTNDFPPKVGGIQNMLWELWRRLDPTSFAVLTSPYAGADVFDAQQPFRVDRIREPVLLPHPMMVRRIEHLAREIGAQHVVLDPALPLGLVGRSLSMPYSVMVHGAEITVPGRLPGS
;
A
#
# COMPACT_ATOMS: atom_id res chain seq x y z
N MET A 1 -8.27 -32.00 44.90
CA MET A 1 -8.57 -30.59 44.61
C MET A 1 -7.38 -30.01 43.85
N SER A 2 -7.41 -30.09 42.52
CA SER A 2 -6.35 -29.56 41.65
C SER A 2 -6.71 -28.13 41.24
N VAL A 3 -5.89 -27.17 41.64
CA VAL A 3 -6.01 -25.77 41.23
C VAL A 3 -5.43 -25.66 39.82
N TRP A 4 -6.30 -25.53 38.82
CA TRP A 4 -5.90 -25.12 37.48
C TRP A 4 -5.39 -23.68 37.54
N ARG A 5 -4.07 -23.48 37.49
CA ARG A 5 -3.49 -22.19 37.14
C ARG A 5 -3.78 -21.95 35.67
N ALA A 6 -4.62 -20.96 35.38
CA ALA A 6 -4.68 -20.38 34.05
C ALA A 6 -3.27 -19.89 33.70
N SER A 7 -2.61 -20.56 32.75
CA SER A 7 -1.46 -19.96 32.07
C SER A 7 -1.95 -18.65 31.49
N ALA A 8 -1.27 -17.56 31.84
CA ALA A 8 -1.45 -16.27 31.19
C ALA A 8 -1.18 -16.49 29.70
N CYS A 9 -2.27 -16.59 28.93
CA CYS A 9 -2.20 -16.48 27.49
C CYS A 9 -1.59 -15.10 27.24
N HIS A 10 -0.42 -15.07 26.61
CA HIS A 10 0.34 -13.85 26.33
C HIS A 10 -0.58 -12.76 25.80
N GLU A 11 -0.88 -11.79 26.65
CA GLU A 11 -1.43 -10.49 26.29
C GLU A 11 -0.29 -9.62 25.72
N GLN A 12 0.53 -10.19 24.83
CA GLN A 12 1.23 -9.37 23.86
C GLN A 12 0.15 -8.97 22.86
N ALA A 13 -0.34 -7.74 22.99
CA ALA A 13 -0.95 -7.06 21.86
C ALA A 13 -0.03 -7.33 20.66
N ALA A 14 -0.50 -8.14 19.70
CA ALA A 14 0.27 -8.40 18.50
C ALA A 14 0.64 -7.02 17.94
N ALA A 15 1.94 -6.71 17.91
CA ALA A 15 2.39 -5.40 17.46
C ALA A 15 1.74 -5.14 16.10
N ILE A 16 0.95 -4.06 16.01
CA ILE A 16 0.25 -3.72 14.78
C ILE A 16 1.33 -3.53 13.70
N VAL A 17 1.38 -4.46 12.75
CA VAL A 17 2.27 -4.36 11.60
C VAL A 17 1.80 -3.18 10.80
N LYS A 18 2.64 -2.15 10.70
CA LYS A 18 2.30 -0.95 9.95
C LYS A 18 2.66 -1.12 8.49
N HIS A 19 1.70 -0.83 7.61
CA HIS A 19 1.85 -0.97 6.17
C HIS A 19 2.00 0.38 5.46
N LEU A 20 2.72 0.39 4.33
CA LEU A 20 2.68 1.49 3.37
C LEU A 20 2.05 0.99 2.07
N LEU A 21 0.84 1.46 1.75
CA LEU A 21 0.25 1.26 0.42
C LEU A 21 0.87 2.27 -0.55
N VAL A 22 1.40 1.79 -1.67
CA VAL A 22 1.90 2.64 -2.76
C VAL A 22 1.11 2.32 -4.01
N THR A 23 0.28 3.26 -4.47
CA THR A 23 -0.63 3.01 -5.60
C THR A 23 -0.90 4.20 -6.50
N ASN A 24 -1.08 3.95 -7.80
CA ASN A 24 -1.59 4.93 -8.77
C ASN A 24 -3.11 5.08 -8.75
N ASP A 25 -3.79 4.18 -8.05
CA ASP A 25 -5.21 3.93 -8.19
C ASP A 25 -5.88 4.10 -6.83
N PHE A 26 -5.92 5.35 -6.36
CA PHE A 26 -6.63 5.75 -5.15
C PHE A 26 -7.69 6.83 -5.46
N PRO A 27 -8.82 6.88 -4.72
CA PRO A 27 -9.81 7.94 -4.89
C PRO A 27 -9.19 9.33 -4.68
N PRO A 28 -9.79 10.41 -5.21
CA PRO A 28 -11.11 10.51 -5.85
C PRO A 28 -11.16 10.03 -7.31
N LYS A 29 -10.07 9.48 -7.84
CA LYS A 29 -10.08 8.80 -9.13
C LYS A 29 -11.13 7.69 -9.13
N VAL A 30 -12.02 7.69 -10.11
CA VAL A 30 -13.14 6.75 -10.19
C VAL A 30 -12.74 5.52 -10.98
N GLY A 31 -12.96 4.34 -10.39
CA GLY A 31 -12.81 3.06 -11.08
C GLY A 31 -12.82 1.86 -10.12
N GLY A 32 -12.81 0.66 -10.68
CA GLY A 32 -12.93 -0.58 -9.92
C GLY A 32 -11.77 -0.82 -8.96
N ILE A 33 -10.53 -0.64 -9.42
CA ILE A 33 -9.31 -0.82 -8.61
C ILE A 33 -9.29 0.21 -7.47
N GLN A 34 -9.62 1.46 -7.76
CA GLN A 34 -9.62 2.56 -6.80
C GLN A 34 -10.61 2.30 -5.67
N ASN A 35 -11.84 1.92 -6.01
CA ASN A 35 -12.87 1.57 -5.04
C ASN A 35 -12.48 0.33 -4.24
N MET A 36 -11.97 -0.71 -4.91
CA MET A 36 -11.54 -1.93 -4.24
C MET A 36 -10.43 -1.65 -3.23
N LEU A 37 -9.37 -0.94 -3.61
CA LEU A 37 -8.28 -0.58 -2.70
C LEU A 37 -8.80 0.24 -1.53
N TRP A 38 -9.54 1.32 -1.80
CA TRP A 38 -10.03 2.17 -0.73
C TRP A 38 -10.93 1.41 0.25
N GLU A 39 -11.85 0.58 -0.26
CA GLU A 39 -12.73 -0.25 0.57
C GLU A 39 -11.93 -1.26 1.41
N LEU A 40 -10.93 -1.94 0.83
CA LEU A 40 -10.10 -2.87 1.59
C LEU A 40 -9.33 -2.17 2.72
N TRP A 41 -8.66 -1.06 2.41
CA TRP A 41 -7.76 -0.40 3.35
C TRP A 41 -8.50 0.39 4.44
N ARG A 42 -9.62 1.05 4.11
CA ARG A 42 -10.39 1.82 5.11
C ARG A 42 -11.04 0.97 6.21
N ARG A 43 -11.05 -0.36 6.06
CA ARG A 43 -11.55 -1.32 7.06
C ARG A 43 -10.47 -1.76 8.06
N LEU A 44 -9.21 -1.44 7.80
CA LEU A 44 -8.12 -1.68 8.74
C LEU A 44 -8.11 -0.59 9.83
N ASP A 45 -7.38 -0.82 10.91
CA ASP A 45 -7.08 0.23 11.89
C ASP A 45 -6.39 1.40 11.17
N PRO A 46 -6.90 2.64 11.24
CA PRO A 46 -6.34 3.78 10.52
C PRO A 46 -4.90 4.13 10.94
N THR A 47 -4.46 3.66 12.10
CA THR A 47 -3.07 3.83 12.58
C THR A 47 -2.13 2.73 12.07
N SER A 48 -2.67 1.67 11.48
CA SER A 48 -1.91 0.53 10.94
C SER A 48 -1.37 0.77 9.53
N PHE A 49 -1.64 1.91 8.89
CA PHE A 49 -1.10 2.18 7.56
C PHE A 49 -1.02 3.65 7.16
N ALA A 50 -0.34 3.91 6.05
CA ALA A 50 -0.45 5.13 5.26
C ALA A 50 -0.50 4.79 3.77
N VAL A 51 -0.97 5.75 2.97
CA VAL A 51 -1.06 5.64 1.51
C VAL A 51 -0.12 6.65 0.84
N LEU A 52 0.66 6.21 -0.13
CA LEU A 52 1.45 7.05 -1.06
C LEU A 52 0.83 6.93 -2.45
N THR A 53 0.37 8.03 -3.01
CA THR A 53 -0.36 8.00 -4.28
C THR A 53 -0.16 9.26 -5.14
N SER A 54 -0.60 9.19 -6.39
CA SER A 54 -0.53 10.27 -7.36
C SER A 54 -1.57 11.37 -7.06
N PRO A 55 -1.36 12.60 -7.53
CA PRO A 55 -2.33 13.69 -7.37
C PRO A 55 -3.57 13.45 -8.22
N TYR A 56 -4.71 13.96 -7.77
CA TYR A 56 -5.96 13.94 -8.52
C TYR A 56 -6.82 15.15 -8.16
N ALA A 57 -7.67 15.62 -9.07
CA ALA A 57 -8.55 16.76 -8.80
C ALA A 57 -9.52 16.43 -7.66
N GLY A 58 -9.60 17.30 -6.64
CA GLY A 58 -10.42 17.10 -5.44
C GLY A 58 -9.80 16.13 -4.41
N ALA A 59 -8.53 15.73 -4.58
CA ALA A 59 -7.85 14.86 -3.63
C ALA A 59 -7.75 15.48 -2.23
N ASP A 60 -7.56 16.79 -2.12
CA ASP A 60 -7.53 17.53 -0.86
C ASP A 60 -8.82 17.35 -0.05
N VAL A 61 -9.97 17.48 -0.70
CA VAL A 61 -11.29 17.32 -0.07
C VAL A 61 -11.51 15.87 0.36
N PHE A 62 -11.09 14.91 -0.47
CA PHE A 62 -11.22 13.49 -0.16
C PHE A 62 -10.29 13.06 0.98
N ASP A 63 -9.02 13.47 0.91
CA ASP A 63 -7.97 13.10 1.87
C ASP A 63 -8.30 13.66 3.27
N ALA A 64 -8.87 14.87 3.34
CA ALA A 64 -9.32 15.48 4.60
C ALA A 64 -10.48 14.71 5.30
N GLN A 65 -11.19 13.84 4.58
CA GLN A 65 -12.26 13.01 5.13
C GLN A 65 -11.76 11.65 5.62
N GLN A 66 -10.51 11.29 5.35
CA GLN A 66 -9.98 9.98 5.73
C GLN A 66 -9.44 10.02 7.16
N PRO A 67 -9.65 8.95 7.96
CA PRO A 67 -9.07 8.83 9.29
C PRO A 67 -7.59 8.42 9.28
N PHE A 68 -7.00 8.18 8.10
CA PHE A 68 -5.64 7.70 7.89
C PHE A 68 -4.84 8.64 6.98
N ARG A 69 -3.51 8.56 7.05
CA ARG A 69 -2.60 9.41 6.27
C ARG A 69 -2.61 9.04 4.78
N VAL A 70 -2.78 10.06 3.93
CA VAL A 70 -2.62 9.96 2.47
C VAL A 70 -1.61 11.01 2.01
N ASP A 71 -0.49 10.53 1.47
CA ASP A 71 0.57 11.36 0.91
C ASP A 71 0.46 11.38 -0.62
N ARG A 72 0.25 12.59 -1.16
CA ARG A 72 0.18 12.84 -2.60
C ARG A 72 1.53 13.33 -3.12
N ILE A 73 2.08 12.66 -4.13
CA ILE A 73 3.25 13.17 -4.85
C ILE A 73 2.84 14.15 -5.95
N ARG A 74 3.81 14.77 -6.62
CA ARG A 74 3.55 15.74 -7.70
C ARG A 74 3.41 15.07 -9.06
N GLU A 75 4.04 13.92 -9.20
CA GLU A 75 4.08 13.15 -10.44
C GLU A 75 2.71 12.51 -10.69
N PRO A 76 2.12 12.65 -11.89
CA PRO A 76 0.78 12.14 -12.17
C PRO A 76 0.70 10.60 -12.17
N VAL A 77 1.86 9.93 -12.30
CA VAL A 77 1.98 8.47 -12.31
C VAL A 77 3.24 8.08 -11.54
N LEU A 78 3.11 7.13 -10.62
CA LEU A 78 4.20 6.42 -9.95
C LEU A 78 4.79 5.40 -10.94
N LEU A 79 6.04 5.63 -11.33
CA LEU A 79 6.79 4.76 -12.26
C LEU A 79 7.97 4.09 -11.55
N PRO A 80 8.45 2.94 -12.06
CA PRO A 80 9.56 2.22 -11.45
C PRO A 80 10.92 2.88 -11.76
N HIS A 81 11.30 3.86 -10.95
CA HIS A 81 12.61 4.53 -11.04
C HIS A 81 13.29 4.68 -9.67
N PRO A 82 14.63 4.86 -9.62
CA PRO A 82 15.38 4.87 -8.34
C PRO A 82 14.92 5.93 -7.34
N MET A 83 14.49 7.10 -7.81
CA MET A 83 13.93 8.14 -6.92
C MET A 83 12.60 7.72 -6.28
N MET A 84 11.81 6.85 -6.92
CA MET A 84 10.59 6.29 -6.34
C MET A 84 10.93 5.35 -5.18
N VAL A 85 11.92 4.48 -5.36
CA VAL A 85 12.44 3.58 -4.31
C VAL A 85 12.85 4.40 -3.08
N ARG A 86 13.66 5.45 -3.28
CA ARG A 86 14.11 6.32 -2.18
C ARG A 86 12.95 7.00 -1.46
N ARG A 87 11.92 7.41 -2.18
CA ARG A 87 10.73 8.05 -1.61
C ARG A 87 9.89 7.07 -0.79
N ILE A 88 9.63 5.89 -1.34
CA ILE A 88 8.93 4.81 -0.64
C ILE A 88 9.68 4.47 0.66
N GLU A 89 10.99 4.28 0.60
CA GLU A 89 11.79 3.97 1.78
C GLU A 89 11.81 5.10 2.82
N HIS A 90 11.91 6.35 2.37
CA HIS A 90 11.89 7.49 3.29
C HIS A 90 10.57 7.53 4.05
N LEU A 91 9.44 7.44 3.34
CA LEU A 91 8.11 7.46 3.96
C LEU A 91 7.89 6.24 4.84
N ALA A 92 8.32 5.05 4.40
CA ALA A 92 8.22 3.83 5.18
C ALA A 92 8.98 3.95 6.51
N ARG A 93 10.20 4.51 6.50
CA ARG A 93 10.95 4.79 7.74
C ARG A 93 10.27 5.84 8.61
N GLU A 94 9.76 6.92 8.01
CA GLU A 94 9.08 8.00 8.71
C GLU A 94 7.86 7.48 9.50
N ILE A 95 7.02 6.65 8.88
CA ILE A 95 5.82 6.15 9.52
C ILE A 95 6.09 4.92 10.40
N GLY A 96 7.27 4.30 10.30
CA GLY A 96 7.60 3.04 10.96
C GLY A 96 6.93 1.83 10.32
N ALA A 97 6.75 1.84 9.00
CA ALA A 97 6.22 0.71 8.26
C ALA A 97 7.18 -0.47 8.28
N GLN A 98 6.62 -1.66 8.42
CA GLN A 98 7.35 -2.93 8.40
C GLN A 98 7.14 -3.68 7.08
N HIS A 99 6.17 -3.26 6.26
CA HIS A 99 5.82 -3.92 5.01
C HIS A 99 5.23 -2.94 3.99
N VAL A 100 5.66 -3.02 2.73
CA VAL A 100 5.15 -2.19 1.63
C VAL A 100 4.19 -2.99 0.75
N VAL A 101 3.03 -2.43 0.41
CA VAL A 101 2.10 -3.03 -0.56
C VAL A 101 2.12 -2.18 -1.82
N LEU A 102 2.52 -2.77 -2.93
CA LEU A 102 2.68 -2.10 -4.23
C LEU A 102 1.51 -2.46 -5.15
N ASP A 103 0.88 -1.45 -5.73
CA ASP A 103 -0.27 -1.63 -6.60
C ASP A 103 -0.27 -0.64 -7.78
N PRO A 104 -0.38 -1.09 -9.03
CA PRO A 104 -0.43 -2.47 -9.49
C PRO A 104 0.95 -3.15 -9.47
N ALA A 105 0.96 -4.48 -9.63
CA ALA A 105 2.17 -5.29 -9.72
C ALA A 105 3.09 -4.86 -10.89
N LEU A 106 2.51 -4.37 -11.99
CA LEU A 106 3.25 -3.82 -13.12
C LEU A 106 2.62 -2.51 -13.64
N PRO A 107 3.44 -1.49 -14.01
CA PRO A 107 4.90 -1.47 -13.91
C PRO A 107 5.41 -1.08 -12.51
N LEU A 108 4.55 -0.50 -11.65
CA LEU A 108 4.98 0.07 -10.36
C LEU A 108 5.62 -0.98 -9.45
N GLY A 109 5.02 -2.16 -9.30
CA GLY A 109 5.53 -3.23 -8.44
C GLY A 109 6.98 -3.67 -8.72
N LEU A 110 7.56 -3.32 -9.88
CA LEU A 110 8.99 -3.55 -10.17
C LEU A 110 9.92 -2.84 -9.17
N VAL A 111 9.49 -1.74 -8.54
CA VAL A 111 10.28 -1.08 -7.48
C VAL A 111 10.55 -1.99 -6.29
N GLY A 112 9.69 -2.97 -6.04
CA GLY A 112 9.82 -3.91 -4.92
C GLY A 112 11.17 -4.62 -4.89
N ARG A 113 11.75 -4.92 -6.05
CA ARG A 113 13.06 -5.58 -6.18
C ARG A 113 14.23 -4.77 -5.59
N SER A 114 14.03 -3.47 -5.38
CA SER A 114 15.04 -2.55 -4.87
C SER A 114 14.72 -2.02 -3.47
N LEU A 115 13.61 -2.44 -2.86
CA LEU A 115 13.25 -2.03 -1.49
C LEU A 115 14.08 -2.81 -0.47
N SER A 116 14.51 -2.14 0.60
CA SER A 116 15.24 -2.77 1.71
C SER A 116 14.36 -3.56 2.69
N MET A 117 13.05 -3.68 2.44
CA MET A 117 12.08 -4.24 3.39
C MET A 117 11.07 -5.17 2.70
N PRO A 118 10.36 -6.02 3.45
CA PRO A 118 9.32 -6.89 2.91
C PRO A 118 8.29 -6.12 2.09
N TYR A 119 7.89 -6.69 0.95
CA TYR A 119 6.87 -6.11 0.10
C TYR A 119 5.92 -7.16 -0.46
N SER A 120 4.70 -6.73 -0.75
CA SER A 120 3.71 -7.47 -1.52
C SER A 120 3.33 -6.67 -2.77
N VAL A 121 2.86 -7.36 -3.81
CA VAL A 121 2.30 -6.74 -5.00
C VAL A 121 0.84 -7.15 -5.17
N MET A 122 -0.02 -6.25 -5.65
CA MET A 122 -1.40 -6.54 -6.01
C MET A 122 -1.56 -6.70 -7.52
N VAL A 123 -2.29 -7.74 -7.93
CA VAL A 123 -2.49 -8.13 -9.34
C VAL A 123 -3.97 -8.04 -9.65
N HIS A 124 -4.33 -7.44 -10.79
CA HIS A 124 -5.73 -7.20 -11.21
C HIS A 124 -6.15 -7.98 -12.45
N GLY A 125 -5.28 -8.87 -12.93
CA GLY A 125 -5.54 -9.76 -14.07
C GLY A 125 -5.03 -9.21 -15.40
N ALA A 126 -4.89 -7.89 -15.54
CA ALA A 126 -4.25 -7.30 -16.72
C ALA A 126 -2.82 -7.82 -16.89
N GLU A 127 -2.10 -8.00 -15.78
CA GLU A 127 -0.71 -8.47 -15.72
C GLU A 127 -0.53 -9.89 -16.27
N ILE A 128 -1.58 -10.71 -16.23
CA ILE A 128 -1.58 -12.05 -16.84
C ILE A 128 -1.58 -11.96 -18.37
N THR A 129 -2.20 -10.92 -18.92
CA THR A 129 -2.34 -10.75 -20.38
C THR A 129 -1.20 -9.96 -21.03
N VAL A 130 -0.40 -9.20 -20.25
CA VAL A 130 0.69 -8.38 -20.78
C VAL A 130 1.76 -9.21 -21.52
N PRO A 131 2.22 -10.37 -21.03
CA PRO A 131 3.18 -11.21 -21.77
C PRO A 131 2.63 -11.75 -23.10
N GLY A 132 1.30 -11.88 -23.24
CA GLY A 132 0.65 -12.40 -24.44
C GLY A 132 0.28 -11.35 -25.50
N ARG A 133 0.64 -10.07 -25.31
CA ARG A 133 0.33 -8.98 -26.23
C ARG A 133 1.56 -8.20 -26.71
N LEU A 134 2.76 -8.67 -26.40
CA LEU A 134 3.97 -8.15 -27.02
C LEU A 134 4.04 -8.75 -28.44
N PRO A 135 4.12 -7.94 -29.51
CA PRO A 135 4.36 -8.46 -30.84
C PRO A 135 5.67 -9.26 -30.82
N GLY A 136 5.60 -10.58 -31.03
CA GLY A 136 6.75 -11.48 -31.01
C GLY A 136 6.85 -12.46 -29.84
N SER A 137 5.82 -12.59 -28.98
CA SER A 137 5.63 -13.79 -28.14
C SER A 137 4.74 -14.83 -28.78
#